data_AF-A0A382S4Z6-F1
#
_entry.id   AF-A0A382S4Z6-F1
#
_cell.length_a   1.000
_cell.length_b   1.000
_cell.length_c   1.000
_cell.angle_alpha   90.00
_cell.angle_beta   90.00
_cell.angle_gamma   90.00
#
_symmetry.space_group_name_H-M   'P 1'
#
loop_
_entity.id
_entity.type
_entity.pdbx_description
1 polymer ?
#
loop_
_entity_poly.entity_id
_entity_poly.type
_entity_poly.pdbx_seq_one_letter_code
_entity_poly.pdbx_strand_id
1 'polypeptide(L)'
;MKLTAKEFRSEKNKRLTLLGMSGVGKTHLAKLIGENGDWYHFSGDYHIGATYLKDEIINNIAKKMKQDPWLQNLLDNQSISVNSQVTFDNLEPISAFLGKVGN
;
A
#
# COMPACT_ATOMS: atom_id res chain seq x y z
N MET A 1 14.36 -5.82 22.62
CA MET A 1 14.74 -4.83 23.65
C MET A 1 13.46 -4.18 24.16
N LYS A 2 13.16 -4.27 25.46
CA LYS A 2 12.02 -3.54 26.06
C LYS A 2 12.53 -2.18 26.52
N LEU A 3 12.16 -1.12 25.83
CA LEU A 3 12.36 0.27 26.28
C LEU A 3 11.29 0.60 27.33
N THR A 4 11.70 1.23 28.42
CA THR A 4 10.77 1.90 29.33
C THR A 4 10.20 3.16 28.69
N ALA A 5 9.08 3.67 29.21
CA ALA A 5 8.49 4.91 28.72
C ALA A 5 9.45 6.11 28.85
N LYS A 6 10.28 6.13 29.91
CA LYS A 6 11.28 7.19 30.13
C LYS A 6 12.37 7.14 29.08
N GLU A 7 12.92 5.95 28.82
CA GLU A 7 13.97 5.76 27.81
C GLU A 7 13.48 6.13 26.41
N PHE A 8 12.26 5.69 26.03
CA PHE A 8 11.66 6.06 24.75
C PHE A 8 11.47 7.57 24.61
N ARG A 9 11.03 8.26 25.66
CA ARG A 9 10.85 9.73 25.62
C ARG A 9 12.19 10.46 25.48
N SER A 10 13.28 9.94 26.05
CA SER A 10 14.62 10.52 25.93
C SER A 10 15.31 10.25 24.59
N GLU A 11 14.83 9.31 23.78
CA GLU A 11 15.43 9.03 22.46
C GLU A 11 15.38 10.24 21.53
N LYS A 12 16.50 10.52 20.86
CA LYS A 12 16.58 11.58 19.85
C LYS A 12 15.75 11.23 18.62
N ASN A 13 15.83 9.97 18.16
CA ASN A 13 15.12 9.47 16.99
C ASN A 13 14.12 8.40 17.41
N LYS A 14 12.90 8.83 17.75
CA LYS A 14 11.84 7.93 18.20
C LYS A 14 11.26 7.16 17.02
N ARG A 15 11.04 5.86 17.20
CA ARG A 15 10.42 4.98 16.19
C ARG A 15 9.28 4.22 16.84
N LEU A 16 8.11 4.26 16.21
CA LEU A 16 6.91 3.57 16.67
C LEU A 16 6.43 2.64 15.55
N THR A 17 6.25 1.36 15.87
CA THR A 17 5.64 0.39 14.96
C THR A 17 4.22 0.11 15.43
N LEU A 18 3.23 0.44 14.58
CA LEU A 18 1.83 0.07 14.82
C LEU A 18 1.55 -1.27 14.14
N LEU A 19 1.27 -2.31 14.93
CA LEU A 19 0.94 -3.65 14.45
C LEU A 19 -0.49 -4.01 14.86
N GLY A 20 -1.23 -4.62 13.94
CA GLY A 20 -2.61 -5.03 14.18
C GLY A 20 -3.35 -5.30 12.88
N MET A 21 -4.52 -5.94 12.98
CA MET A 21 -5.33 -6.33 11.81
C MET A 21 -5.82 -5.12 11.00
N SER A 22 -6.36 -5.37 9.81
CA SER A 22 -7.07 -4.33 9.06
C SER A 22 -8.22 -3.75 9.89
N GLY A 23 -8.46 -2.44 9.77
CA GLY A 23 -9.56 -1.75 10.47
C GLY A 23 -9.32 -1.34 11.94
N VAL A 24 -8.26 -1.81 12.60
CA VAL A 24 -8.01 -1.48 14.05
C VAL A 24 -7.55 -0.04 14.31
N GLY A 25 -7.55 0.83 13.30
CA GLY A 25 -7.22 2.26 13.47
C GLY A 25 -5.75 2.65 13.33
N LYS A 26 -4.85 1.76 12.87
CA LYS A 26 -3.42 2.06 12.69
C LYS A 26 -3.17 3.33 11.87
N THR A 27 -3.79 3.41 10.69
CA THR A 27 -3.65 4.55 9.77
C THR A 27 -4.21 5.83 10.38
N HIS A 28 -5.33 5.73 11.11
CA HIS A 28 -5.94 6.88 11.77
C HIS A 28 -5.02 7.45 12.85
N LEU A 29 -4.46 6.60 13.71
CA LEU A 29 -3.51 7.03 14.74
C LEU A 29 -2.24 7.62 14.14
N ALA A 30 -1.68 7.00 13.09
CA ALA A 30 -0.48 7.50 12.44
C ALA A 30 -0.70 8.88 11.78
N LYS A 31 -1.88 9.12 11.19
CA LYS A 31 -2.26 10.45 10.67
C LYS A 31 -2.35 11.48 11.80
N LEU A 32 -3.06 11.18 12.88
CA LEU A 32 -3.21 12.08 14.03
C LEU A 32 -1.86 12.47 14.66
N ILE A 33 -0.94 11.50 14.79
CA ILE A 33 0.39 11.75 15.36
C ILE A 33 1.25 12.57 14.38
N GLY A 34 1.13 12.32 13.07
CA GLY A 34 1.82 13.10 12.03
C GLY A 34 1.38 14.56 12.02
N GLU A 35 0.06 14.80 12.02
CA GLU A 35 -0.54 16.15 11.98
C GLU A 35 -0.18 17.00 13.21
N ASN A 36 -0.15 16.40 14.41
CA ASN A 36 0.02 17.14 15.66
C ASN A 36 1.45 17.09 16.23
N GLY A 37 2.31 16.22 15.71
CA GLY A 37 3.56 15.87 16.39
C GLY A 37 4.81 15.85 15.51
N ASP A 38 4.72 16.26 14.25
CA ASP A 38 5.84 16.25 13.28
C ASP A 38 6.46 14.85 13.09
N TRP A 39 5.60 13.83 13.02
CA TRP A 39 6.03 12.45 12.77
C TRP A 39 5.94 12.09 11.30
N TYR A 40 6.97 11.44 10.80
CA TYR A 40 6.95 10.84 9.47
C TYR A 40 6.15 9.52 9.48
N HIS A 41 5.15 9.43 8.61
CA HIS A 41 4.34 8.23 8.45
C HIS A 41 4.94 7.30 7.39
N PHE A 42 5.41 6.13 7.83
CA PHE A 42 5.89 5.07 6.95
C PHE A 42 4.88 3.91 6.91
N SER A 43 4.28 3.63 5.75
CA SER A 43 3.41 2.46 5.55
C SER A 43 4.11 1.40 4.73
N GLY A 44 4.41 0.26 5.36
CA GLY A 44 5.02 -0.88 4.69
C GLY A 44 4.18 -1.37 3.50
N ASP A 45 2.86 -1.48 3.68
CA ASP A 45 1.94 -1.94 2.64
C ASP A 45 1.96 -1.01 1.41
N TYR A 46 1.96 0.30 1.65
CA TYR A 46 2.05 1.28 0.56
C TYR A 46 3.38 1.14 -0.20
N HIS A 47 4.51 1.07 0.51
CA HIS A 47 5.81 0.95 -0.14
C HIS A 47 5.96 -0.36 -0.90
N ILE A 48 5.45 -1.47 -0.34
CA ILE A 48 5.45 -2.77 -1.03
C ILE A 48 4.61 -2.69 -2.30
N GLY A 49 3.39 -2.19 -2.19
CA GLY A 49 2.46 -2.10 -3.31
C GLY A 49 2.90 -1.14 -4.41
N ALA A 50 3.32 0.07 -4.03
CA ALA A 50 3.67 1.13 -4.97
C ALA A 50 5.00 0.87 -5.68
N THR A 51 5.94 0.16 -5.04
CA THR A 51 7.29 -0.04 -5.58
C THR A 51 7.45 -1.41 -6.24
N TYR A 52 6.93 -2.48 -5.62
CA TYR A 52 7.25 -3.85 -6.01
C TYR A 52 6.09 -4.65 -6.57
N LEU A 53 4.86 -4.13 -6.52
CA LEU A 53 3.68 -4.83 -7.06
C LEU A 53 3.00 -4.07 -8.18
N LYS A 54 3.48 -2.86 -8.52
CA LYS A 54 2.82 -1.98 -9.48
C LYS A 54 2.74 -2.64 -10.85
N ASP A 55 3.86 -3.15 -11.35
CA ASP A 55 3.94 -3.75 -12.68
C ASP A 55 3.24 -5.10 -12.72
N GLU A 56 3.30 -5.87 -11.64
CA GLU A 56 2.62 -7.15 -11.47
C GLU A 56 1.09 -6.98 -11.52
N ILE A 57 0.56 -5.96 -10.83
CA ILE A 57 -0.86 -5.61 -10.87
C ILE A 57 -1.25 -5.22 -12.30
N ILE A 58 -0.49 -4.31 -12.94
CA ILE A 58 -0.77 -3.83 -14.30
C ILE A 58 -0.75 -5.00 -15.29
N ASN A 59 0.29 -5.83 -15.25
CA ASN A 59 0.48 -6.97 -16.15
C ASN A 59 -0.62 -8.02 -15.96
N ASN A 60 -1.05 -8.30 -14.73
CA ASN A 60 -2.13 -9.23 -14.46
C ASN A 60 -3.48 -8.74 -15.01
N ILE A 61 -3.79 -7.45 -14.84
CA ILE A 61 -5.01 -6.85 -15.40
C ILE A 61 -4.96 -6.82 -16.93
N ALA A 62 -3.84 -6.38 -17.51
CA ALA A 62 -3.65 -6.37 -18.96
C ALA A 62 -3.80 -7.79 -19.55
N LYS A 63 -3.24 -8.82 -18.90
CA LYS A 63 -3.39 -10.21 -19.32
C LYS A 63 -4.85 -10.68 -19.31
N LYS A 64 -5.64 -10.27 -18.31
CA LYS A 64 -7.08 -10.58 -18.26
C LYS A 64 -7.86 -9.84 -19.35
N MET A 65 -7.56 -8.57 -19.58
CA MET A 65 -8.20 -7.79 -20.64
C MET A 65 -7.92 -8.37 -22.04
N LYS A 66 -6.70 -8.85 -22.29
CA LYS A 66 -6.34 -9.51 -23.56
C LYS A 66 -7.08 -10.81 -23.85
N GLN A 67 -7.88 -11.34 -22.93
CA GLN A 67 -8.78 -12.46 -23.22
C GLN A 67 -9.97 -12.04 -24.11
N ASP A 68 -10.30 -10.75 -24.12
CA ASP A 68 -11.24 -10.15 -25.05
C ASP A 68 -10.49 -9.66 -26.30
N PRO A 69 -10.81 -10.16 -27.52
CA PRO A 69 -10.09 -9.80 -28.74
C PRO A 69 -10.15 -8.31 -29.10
N TRP A 70 -11.24 -7.62 -28.74
CA TRP A 70 -11.39 -6.18 -28.99
C TRP A 70 -10.46 -5.38 -28.08
N LEU A 71 -10.42 -5.70 -26.78
CA LEU A 71 -9.46 -5.11 -25.84
C LEU A 71 -8.01 -5.46 -26.16
N GLN A 72 -7.74 -6.69 -26.61
CA GLN A 72 -6.40 -7.10 -27.02
C GLN A 72 -5.85 -6.18 -28.11
N ASN A 73 -6.63 -5.94 -29.17
CA ASN A 73 -6.20 -5.07 -30.26
C ASN A 73 -5.86 -3.65 -29.77
N LEU A 74 -6.70 -3.08 -28.89
CA LEU A 74 -6.46 -1.75 -28.31
C LEU A 74 -5.22 -1.68 -27.40
N LEU A 75 -4.89 -2.76 -26.71
CA LEU A 75 -3.69 -2.84 -25.87
C LEU A 75 -2.42 -3.09 -26.70
N ASP A 76 -2.49 -3.98 -27.69
CA ASP A 76 -1.34 -4.35 -28.53
C ASP A 76 -0.91 -3.21 -29.46
N ASN A 77 -1.87 -2.43 -29.98
CA ASN A 77 -1.60 -1.23 -30.77
C ASN A 77 -1.37 0.05 -29.94
N GLN A 78 -1.31 -0.09 -28.61
CA GLN A 78 -1.08 1.01 -27.65
C GLN A 78 -2.12 2.15 -27.73
N SER A 79 -3.35 1.87 -28.19
CA SER A 79 -4.46 2.84 -28.17
C SER A 79 -5.00 3.08 -26.75
N ILE A 80 -4.84 2.10 -25.85
CA ILE A 80 -5.17 2.23 -24.42
C ILE A 80 -4.05 1.66 -23.54
N SER A 81 -4.01 2.07 -22.28
CA SER A 81 -3.05 1.57 -21.27
C SER A 81 -3.72 1.33 -19.92
N VAL A 82 -3.20 0.38 -19.15
CA VAL A 82 -3.64 0.11 -17.77
C VAL A 82 -2.65 0.74 -16.79
N ASN A 83 -3.16 1.36 -15.73
CA ASN A 83 -2.35 1.89 -14.64
C ASN A 83 -2.95 1.47 -13.29
N SER A 84 -2.09 1.28 -12.28
CA SER A 84 -2.50 0.98 -10.90
C SER A 84 -2.41 2.24 -10.05
N GLN A 85 -3.53 2.63 -9.43
CA GLN A 85 -3.63 3.82 -8.57
C GLN A 85 -3.44 3.45 -7.09
N VAL A 86 -2.28 2.90 -6.76
CA VAL A 86 -1.91 2.67 -5.35
C VAL A 86 -1.57 4.02 -4.72
N THR A 87 -2.31 4.38 -3.67
CA THR A 87 -2.01 5.56 -2.87
C THR A 87 -1.87 5.15 -1.41
N PHE A 88 -1.42 6.09 -0.59
CA PHE A 88 -1.34 5.88 0.84
C PHE A 88 -2.70 5.49 1.46
N ASP A 89 -3.77 6.09 0.94
CA ASP A 89 -5.15 5.90 1.41
C ASP A 89 -5.92 4.84 0.60
N ASN A 90 -5.36 4.38 -0.52
CA ASN A 90 -5.96 3.37 -1.38
C ASN A 90 -4.98 2.20 -1.63
N LEU A 91 -5.15 1.15 -0.83
CA LEU A 91 -4.45 -0.12 -0.97
C LEU A 91 -5.30 -1.19 -1.67
N GLU A 92 -6.49 -0.83 -2.17
CA GLU A 92 -7.40 -1.75 -2.85
C GLU A 92 -6.73 -2.54 -3.98
N PRO A 93 -5.94 -1.92 -4.90
CA PRO A 93 -5.29 -2.65 -5.98
C PRO A 93 -4.39 -3.80 -5.51
N ILE A 94 -3.69 -3.60 -4.38
CA ILE A 94 -2.80 -4.60 -3.77
C ILE A 94 -3.63 -5.78 -3.26
N SER A 95 -4.66 -5.50 -2.46
CA SER A 95 -5.52 -6.53 -1.88
C SER A 95 -6.32 -7.31 -2.92
N ALA A 96 -6.76 -6.66 -4.00
CA ALA A 96 -7.43 -7.32 -5.12
C ALA A 96 -6.47 -8.26 -5.89
N PHE A 97 -5.19 -7.90 -5.98
CA PHE A 97 -4.18 -8.69 -6.66
C PHE A 97 -3.69 -9.89 -5.84
N LEU A 98 -3.34 -9.68 -4.57
CA LEU A 98 -2.86 -10.74 -3.67
C LEU A 98 -3.99 -11.65 -3.19
N GLY A 99 -5.24 -11.17 -3.24
CA GLY A 99 -6.37 -11.79 -2.56
C GLY A 99 -6.36 -11.48 -1.05
N LYS A 100 -7.47 -11.78 -0.38
CA LYS A 100 -7.53 -11.76 1.09
C LYS A 100 -7.12 -13.13 1.62
N VAL A 101 -6.03 -13.18 2.38
CA VAL A 101 -5.64 -14.39 3.11
C VAL A 101 -6.67 -14.63 4.21
N GLY A 102 -7.30 -15.81 4.25
CA GLY A 102 -8.24 -16.20 5.29
C GLY A 102 -9.73 -16.25 4.90
N ASN A 103 -10.05 -16.36 3.61
CA ASN A 103 -11.35 -16.88 3.16
C ASN A 103 -11.30 -18.41 3.06
#